data_AF-A0A7S1SF78-F1
#
_entry.id   AF-A0A7S1SF78-F1
#
_cell.length_a   1.000
_cell.length_b   1.000
_cell.length_c   1.000
_cell.angle_alpha   90.00
_cell.angle_beta   90.00
_cell.angle_gamma   90.00
#
_symmetry.space_group_name_H-M   'P 1'
#
loop_
_entity.id
_entity.type
_entity.pdbx_description
1 polymer ?
#
loop_
_entity_poly.entity_id
_entity_poly.type
_entity_poly.pdbx_seq_one_letter_code
_entity_poly.pdbx_strand_id
1 'polypeptide(L)'
;GQPCSTPLTWYPTPRLSTTTPRQASRVRSQASRHRLLGIMVGVGGIFFGAGGPGRPPVSLGVKLILLYHTLENLLFIVLAIGDLIIFQSPTLRLTSKYSSRLAVAGYSAVGLPIIFVALWAVYNRKEVPMRCYFYYMLLSILVNAAYTVDALVHFLPCATTKLHDAAALKIEPNIFQCGHPRALTLVTLIFVVGFQLSMLYPVHTFCEDLKWDSEDPEQRVKQGLSRLPSRRLAIAAQWAMLRDGPLNHIHGRMPGEYGSMYETANAIGNTQSIAYNSQKQIPYLPSARLV
;
A
#
# COMPACT_ATOMS: atom_id res chain seq x y z
N GLY A 1 -22.12 71.92 48.13
CA GLY A 1 -21.85 70.50 48.44
C GLY A 1 -22.77 69.65 47.60
N GLN A 2 -22.25 68.55 47.06
CA GLN A 2 -22.82 67.60 46.08
C GLN A 2 -22.65 67.98 44.60
N PRO A 3 -21.87 67.16 43.87
CA PRO A 3 -22.14 66.90 42.46
C PRO A 3 -22.22 65.39 42.13
N CYS A 4 -23.13 65.12 41.19
CA CYS A 4 -23.08 64.13 40.11
C CYS A 4 -22.68 62.68 40.42
N SER A 5 -23.71 61.84 40.57
CA SER A 5 -23.67 60.40 40.32
C SER A 5 -23.72 60.10 38.82
N THR A 6 -22.69 59.44 38.29
CA THR A 6 -22.67 58.77 36.99
C THR A 6 -23.06 57.29 37.15
N PRO A 7 -23.84 56.69 36.24
CA PRO A 7 -24.10 55.26 36.26
C PRO A 7 -22.96 54.48 35.56
N LEU A 8 -22.37 53.53 36.30
CA LEU A 8 -21.41 52.55 35.81
C LEU A 8 -22.04 51.59 34.79
N THR A 9 -21.55 51.63 33.56
CA THR A 9 -21.73 50.58 32.55
C THR A 9 -20.93 49.34 32.93
N TRP A 10 -21.63 48.24 33.20
CA TRP A 10 -21.06 46.91 33.39
C TRP A 10 -20.60 46.32 32.05
N TYR A 11 -19.31 46.01 31.94
CA TYR A 11 -18.79 45.13 30.89
C TYR A 11 -18.95 43.66 31.34
N PRO A 12 -19.50 42.76 30.51
CA PRO A 12 -19.51 41.34 30.82
C PRO A 12 -18.10 40.75 30.63
N THR A 13 -17.59 40.11 31.68
CA THR A 13 -16.39 39.29 31.63
C THR A 13 -16.62 38.03 30.79
N PRO A 14 -15.66 37.63 29.93
CA PRO A 14 -15.78 36.39 29.16
C PRO A 14 -15.67 35.18 30.11
N ARG A 15 -16.71 34.34 30.10
CA ARG A 15 -16.70 33.02 30.76
C ARG A 15 -15.60 32.16 30.15
N LEU A 16 -14.61 31.81 30.97
CA LEU A 16 -13.69 30.72 30.69
C LEU A 16 -14.51 29.41 30.61
N SER A 17 -14.68 28.90 29.40
CA SER A 17 -15.31 27.59 29.16
C SER A 17 -14.36 26.49 29.61
N THR A 18 -14.71 25.81 30.70
CA THR A 18 -14.09 24.57 31.17
C THR A 18 -14.29 23.47 30.13
N THR A 19 -13.23 23.19 29.37
CA THR A 19 -13.16 22.05 28.45
C THR A 19 -13.24 20.75 29.24
N THR A 20 -14.29 19.99 28.97
CA THR A 20 -14.57 18.69 29.59
C THR A 20 -13.54 17.62 29.17
N PRO A 21 -13.16 16.68 30.06
CA PRO A 21 -12.09 15.71 29.81
C PRO A 21 -12.49 14.53 28.89
N ARG A 22 -13.63 14.59 28.20
CA ARG A 22 -14.14 13.49 27.35
C ARG A 22 -13.65 13.52 25.89
N GLN A 23 -12.99 14.58 25.43
CA GLN A 23 -12.45 14.63 24.06
C GLN A 23 -10.99 14.14 23.92
N ALA A 24 -10.25 13.97 25.02
CA ALA A 24 -8.86 13.53 24.98
C ALA A 24 -8.68 12.02 24.68
N SER A 25 -9.72 11.20 24.85
CA SER A 25 -9.66 9.75 24.60
C SER A 25 -9.88 9.35 23.13
N ARG A 26 -10.50 10.20 22.30
CA ARG A 26 -10.66 9.92 20.86
C ARG A 26 -9.38 10.12 20.05
N VAL A 27 -8.48 11.00 20.49
CA VAL A 27 -7.23 11.28 19.75
C VAL A 27 -6.19 10.15 19.92
N ARG A 28 -6.18 9.44 21.06
CA ARG A 28 -5.28 8.29 21.26
C ARG A 28 -5.66 7.04 20.45
N SER A 29 -6.94 6.87 20.11
CA SER A 29 -7.41 5.74 19.30
C SER A 29 -6.96 5.87 17.83
N GLN A 30 -6.89 7.10 17.30
CA GLN A 30 -6.49 7.33 15.91
C GLN A 30 -4.96 7.16 15.71
N ALA A 31 -4.15 7.53 16.71
CA ALA A 31 -2.68 7.38 16.65
C ALA A 31 -2.21 5.91 16.67
N SER A 32 -3.00 4.98 17.23
CA SER A 32 -2.66 3.55 17.24
C SER A 32 -2.90 2.88 15.88
N ARG A 33 -3.91 3.32 15.12
CA ARG A 33 -4.17 2.79 13.77
C ARG A 33 -3.05 3.09 12.77
N HIS A 34 -2.35 4.22 12.91
CA HIS A 34 -1.23 4.56 12.04
C HIS A 34 0.05 3.75 12.33
N ARG A 35 0.26 3.29 13.58
CA ARG A 35 1.43 2.47 13.92
C ARG A 35 1.31 1.03 13.41
N LEU A 36 0.11 0.45 13.43
CA LEU A 36 -0.12 -0.89 12.88
C LEU A 36 0.01 -0.92 11.35
N LEU A 37 -0.42 0.14 10.65
CA LEU A 37 -0.17 0.27 9.21
C LEU A 37 1.34 0.37 8.90
N GLY A 38 2.12 1.07 9.73
CA GLY A 38 3.56 1.21 9.55
C GLY A 38 4.36 -0.08 9.68
N ILE A 39 3.94 -1.02 10.54
CA ILE A 39 4.63 -2.32 10.71
C ILE A 39 4.39 -3.24 9.51
N MET A 40 3.20 -3.21 8.90
CA MET A 40 2.94 -3.99 7.68
C MET A 40 3.68 -3.44 6.45
N VAL A 41 3.95 -2.14 6.41
CA VAL A 41 4.76 -1.53 5.34
C VAL A 41 6.25 -1.92 5.46
N GLY A 42 6.75 -2.18 6.67
CA GLY A 42 8.15 -2.54 6.91
C GLY A 42 8.59 -3.87 6.28
N VAL A 43 7.71 -4.89 6.27
CA VAL A 43 8.03 -6.20 5.67
C VAL A 43 8.01 -6.13 4.13
N GLY A 44 7.14 -5.30 3.55
CA GLY A 44 7.12 -5.04 2.10
C GLY A 44 8.35 -4.25 1.61
N GLY A 45 8.96 -3.44 2.47
CA GLY A 45 10.14 -2.63 2.13
C GLY A 45 11.41 -3.44 1.83
N ILE A 46 11.51 -4.68 2.32
CA ILE A 46 12.69 -5.54 2.11
C ILE A 46 12.73 -6.09 0.68
N PHE A 47 11.59 -6.31 0.04
CA PHE A 47 11.52 -6.74 -1.37
C PHE A 47 11.43 -5.59 -2.38
N PHE A 48 11.04 -4.39 -1.93
CA PHE A 48 10.81 -3.22 -2.80
C PHE A 48 11.62 -2.00 -2.37
N GLY A 49 12.91 -2.22 -2.09
CA GLY A 49 13.86 -1.24 -1.55
C GLY A 49 13.79 0.16 -2.19
N ALA A 50 13.85 1.17 -1.31
CA ALA A 50 13.83 2.58 -1.66
C ALA A 50 15.06 3.01 -2.48
N GLY A 51 14.89 3.03 -3.81
CA GLY A 51 15.45 4.02 -4.74
C GLY A 51 16.92 4.43 -4.60
N GLY A 52 17.82 3.57 -5.09
CA GLY A 52 19.02 4.02 -5.78
C GLY A 52 18.77 4.19 -7.29
N PRO A 53 19.63 4.93 -8.01
CA PRO A 53 19.64 4.95 -9.48
C PRO A 53 19.92 3.52 -9.98
N GLY A 54 18.90 2.90 -10.60
CA GLY A 54 18.92 1.47 -10.94
C GLY A 54 17.70 0.67 -10.44
N ARG A 55 16.57 1.33 -10.10
CA ARG A 55 15.35 0.60 -9.75
C ARG A 55 14.97 -0.37 -10.88
N PRO A 56 14.72 -1.66 -10.57
CA PRO A 56 14.16 -2.57 -11.55
C PRO A 56 12.83 -1.97 -12.03
N PRO A 57 12.52 -2.08 -13.33
CA PRO A 57 11.29 -1.54 -13.88
C PRO A 57 10.11 -2.11 -13.09
N VAL A 58 9.13 -1.28 -12.71
CA VAL A 58 7.93 -1.66 -11.91
C VAL A 58 7.25 -2.93 -12.47
N SER A 59 7.38 -3.15 -13.78
CA SER A 59 6.98 -4.37 -14.48
C SER A 59 7.57 -5.68 -13.92
N LEU A 60 8.79 -5.70 -13.38
CA LEU A 60 9.43 -6.91 -12.86
C LEU A 60 8.71 -7.41 -11.61
N GLY A 61 8.39 -6.50 -10.68
CA GLY A 61 7.67 -6.85 -9.45
C GLY A 61 6.30 -7.47 -9.76
N VAL A 62 5.55 -6.87 -10.68
CA VAL A 62 4.26 -7.39 -11.13
C VAL A 62 4.41 -8.76 -11.78
N LYS A 63 5.41 -8.96 -12.66
CA LYS A 63 5.68 -10.28 -13.28
C LYS A 63 5.99 -11.37 -12.25
N LEU A 64 6.77 -11.06 -11.21
CA LEU A 64 7.06 -12.00 -10.13
C LEU A 64 5.81 -12.37 -9.32
N ILE A 65 4.93 -11.40 -9.05
CA ILE A 65 3.65 -11.64 -8.37
C ILE A 65 2.76 -12.55 -9.23
N LEU A 66 2.67 -12.31 -10.55
CA LEU A 66 1.90 -13.16 -11.47
C LEU A 66 2.48 -14.58 -11.53
N LEU A 67 3.81 -14.72 -11.56
CA LEU A 67 4.47 -16.03 -11.53
C LEU A 67 4.17 -16.77 -10.22
N TYR A 68 4.27 -16.07 -9.08
CA TYR A 68 3.94 -16.62 -7.77
C TYR A 68 2.50 -17.16 -7.73
N HIS A 69 1.51 -16.37 -8.16
CA HIS A 69 0.12 -16.83 -8.21
C HIS A 69 -0.09 -17.98 -9.21
N THR A 70 0.66 -18.01 -10.32
CA THR A 70 0.59 -19.14 -11.27
C THR A 70 1.06 -20.43 -10.59
N LEU A 71 2.19 -20.38 -9.88
CA LEU A 71 2.72 -21.52 -9.13
C LEU A 71 1.78 -21.93 -7.98
N GLU A 72 1.18 -20.97 -7.27
CA GLU A 72 0.22 -21.24 -6.21
C GLU A 72 -1.03 -21.97 -6.74
N ASN A 73 -1.62 -21.48 -7.85
CA ASN A 73 -2.77 -22.15 -8.46
C ASN A 73 -2.42 -23.54 -9.00
N LEU A 74 -1.24 -23.69 -9.61
CA LEU A 74 -0.75 -25.00 -10.06
C LEU A 74 -0.57 -25.96 -8.89
N LEU A 75 0.02 -25.51 -7.79
CA LEU A 75 0.19 -26.30 -6.57
C LEU A 75 -1.17 -26.74 -6.02
N PHE A 76 -2.16 -25.85 -5.96
CA PHE A 76 -3.51 -26.22 -5.52
C PHE A 76 -4.19 -27.24 -6.43
N ILE A 77 -4.02 -27.14 -7.74
CA ILE A 77 -4.53 -28.15 -8.69
C ILE A 77 -3.86 -29.50 -8.43
N VAL A 78 -2.53 -29.53 -8.33
CA VAL A 78 -1.76 -30.78 -8.07
C VAL A 78 -2.15 -31.39 -6.74
N LEU A 79 -2.27 -30.60 -5.67
CA LEU A 79 -2.70 -31.07 -4.36
C LEU A 79 -4.13 -31.62 -4.40
N ALA A 80 -5.05 -30.93 -5.07
CA ALA A 80 -6.43 -31.40 -5.20
C ALA A 80 -6.53 -32.70 -6.00
N ILE A 81 -5.77 -32.83 -7.10
CA ILE A 81 -5.71 -34.07 -7.89
C ILE A 81 -5.07 -35.19 -7.08
N GLY A 82 -3.96 -34.93 -6.38
CA GLY A 82 -3.29 -35.90 -5.52
C GLY A 82 -4.21 -36.41 -4.41
N ASP A 83 -5.01 -35.52 -3.81
CA ASP A 83 -5.99 -35.87 -2.79
C ASP A 83 -7.20 -36.66 -3.33
N LEU A 84 -7.53 -36.51 -4.61
CA LEU A 84 -8.57 -37.31 -5.27
C LEU A 84 -8.06 -38.70 -5.70
N ILE A 85 -6.83 -38.79 -6.23
CA ILE A 85 -6.29 -40.03 -6.82
C ILE A 85 -5.57 -40.88 -5.78
N ILE A 86 -4.71 -40.27 -4.96
CA ILE A 86 -3.73 -40.98 -4.12
C ILE A 86 -4.27 -41.19 -2.70
N PHE A 87 -4.95 -40.19 -2.13
CA PHE A 87 -5.43 -40.23 -0.74
C PHE A 87 -6.86 -40.76 -0.59
N GLN A 88 -7.19 -41.83 -1.31
CA GLN A 88 -8.38 -42.63 -0.99
C GLN A 88 -8.25 -43.30 0.40
N SER A 89 -7.04 -43.39 0.95
CA SER A 89 -6.81 -43.91 2.29
C SER A 89 -7.34 -42.95 3.38
N PRO A 90 -8.09 -43.47 4.37
CA PRO A 90 -8.72 -42.64 5.42
C PRO A 90 -7.72 -41.96 6.35
N THR A 91 -6.44 -42.36 6.34
CA THR A 91 -5.40 -41.88 7.24
C THR A 91 -4.81 -40.52 6.87
N LEU A 92 -4.99 -40.03 5.64
CA LEU A 92 -4.35 -38.80 5.15
C LEU A 92 -5.34 -37.74 4.63
N ARG A 93 -6.61 -37.80 5.06
CA ARG A 93 -7.63 -36.83 4.65
C ARG A 93 -7.41 -35.46 5.33
N LEU A 94 -6.78 -34.53 4.61
CA LEU A 94 -6.55 -33.14 5.07
C LEU A 94 -7.83 -32.31 5.27
N THR A 95 -8.93 -32.66 4.62
CA THR A 95 -10.25 -32.03 4.79
C THR A 95 -11.33 -33.09 4.83
N SER A 96 -12.34 -32.91 5.68
CA SER A 96 -13.42 -33.89 5.86
C SER A 96 -14.47 -33.89 4.74
N LYS A 97 -14.53 -32.82 3.92
CA LYS A 97 -15.61 -32.64 2.93
C LYS A 97 -15.06 -32.63 1.50
N TYR A 98 -15.58 -33.53 0.67
CA TYR A 98 -15.27 -33.62 -0.76
C TYR A 98 -15.55 -32.30 -1.51
N SER A 99 -16.66 -31.63 -1.18
CA SER A 99 -17.10 -30.41 -1.85
C SER A 99 -16.11 -29.25 -1.74
N SER A 100 -15.40 -29.11 -0.60
CA SER A 100 -14.42 -28.03 -0.45
C SER A 100 -13.20 -28.24 -1.34
N ARG A 101 -12.78 -29.49 -1.54
CA ARG A 101 -11.64 -29.86 -2.40
C ARG A 101 -11.92 -29.51 -3.85
N LEU A 102 -13.12 -29.87 -4.32
CA LEU A 102 -13.56 -29.56 -5.67
C LEU A 102 -13.71 -28.04 -5.89
N ALA A 103 -14.21 -27.31 -4.88
CA ALA A 103 -14.31 -25.85 -4.96
C ALA A 103 -12.94 -25.18 -5.08
N VAL A 104 -11.94 -25.63 -4.31
CA VAL A 104 -10.56 -25.11 -4.39
C VAL A 104 -9.93 -25.43 -5.75
N ALA A 105 -10.10 -26.65 -6.27
CA ALA A 105 -9.62 -27.04 -7.59
C ALA A 105 -10.27 -26.24 -8.73
N GLY A 106 -11.58 -26.01 -8.64
CA GLY A 106 -12.32 -25.19 -9.60
C GLY A 106 -11.87 -23.73 -9.57
N TYR A 107 -11.69 -23.18 -8.36
CA TYR A 107 -11.20 -21.82 -8.18
C TYR A 107 -9.80 -21.64 -8.79
N SER A 108 -8.87 -22.56 -8.52
CA SER A 108 -7.52 -22.47 -9.05
C SER A 108 -7.44 -22.66 -10.57
N ALA A 109 -8.30 -23.51 -11.13
CA ALA A 109 -8.43 -23.67 -12.58
C ALA A 109 -8.95 -22.40 -13.27
N VAL A 110 -9.94 -21.70 -12.67
CA VAL A 110 -10.47 -20.42 -13.18
C VAL A 110 -9.45 -19.28 -13.02
N GLY A 111 -8.58 -19.35 -12.01
CA GLY A 111 -7.52 -18.39 -11.80
C GLY A 111 -6.49 -18.33 -12.93
N LEU A 112 -6.12 -19.49 -13.50
CA LEU A 112 -5.10 -19.57 -14.56
C LEU A 112 -5.38 -18.67 -15.78
N PRO A 113 -6.55 -18.74 -16.47
CA PRO A 113 -6.81 -17.88 -17.62
C PRO A 113 -6.81 -16.40 -17.25
N ILE A 114 -7.29 -16.03 -16.05
CA ILE A 114 -7.26 -14.63 -15.57
C ILE A 114 -5.80 -14.16 -15.42
N ILE A 115 -4.92 -15.01 -14.88
CA ILE A 115 -3.49 -14.70 -14.74
C ILE A 115 -2.81 -14.59 -16.12
N PHE A 116 -3.15 -15.44 -17.09
CA PHE A 116 -2.62 -15.33 -18.46
C PHE A 116 -3.06 -14.04 -19.15
N VAL A 117 -4.33 -13.64 -18.98
CA VAL A 117 -4.84 -12.36 -19.49
C VAL A 117 -4.12 -11.19 -18.81
N ALA A 118 -3.86 -11.27 -17.50
CA ALA A 118 -3.06 -10.29 -16.78
C ALA A 118 -1.62 -10.22 -17.29
N LEU A 119 -1.00 -11.36 -17.59
CA LEU A 119 0.35 -11.40 -18.14
C LEU A 119 0.40 -10.73 -19.51
N TRP A 120 -0.58 -11.01 -20.37
CA TRP A 120 -0.75 -10.34 -21.65
C TRP A 120 -0.99 -8.82 -21.50
N ALA A 121 -1.76 -8.41 -20.49
CA ALA A 121 -1.99 -7.01 -20.16
C ALA A 121 -0.71 -6.26 -19.78
N VAL A 122 0.18 -6.91 -19.01
CA VAL A 122 1.48 -6.35 -18.63
C VAL A 122 2.37 -6.17 -19.86
N TYR A 123 2.36 -7.11 -20.81
CA TYR A 123 3.12 -6.98 -22.06
C TYR A 123 2.60 -5.87 -22.97
N ASN A 124 1.28 -5.73 -23.10
CA ASN A 124 0.65 -4.74 -23.99
C ASN A 124 0.32 -3.40 -23.30
N ARG A 125 0.69 -3.25 -22.03
CA ARG A 125 0.36 -2.09 -21.17
C ARG A 125 -1.11 -1.69 -21.24
N LYS A 126 -2.02 -2.66 -21.09
CA LYS A 126 -3.47 -2.43 -21.12
C LYS A 126 -4.06 -2.40 -19.71
N GLU A 127 -4.71 -1.29 -19.35
CA GLU A 127 -5.26 -1.06 -18.01
C GLU A 127 -6.44 -1.97 -17.66
N VAL A 128 -7.41 -2.11 -18.57
CA VAL A 128 -8.67 -2.84 -18.32
C VAL A 128 -8.43 -4.29 -17.83
N PRO A 129 -7.70 -5.15 -18.56
CA PRO A 129 -7.42 -6.51 -18.10
C PRO A 129 -6.59 -6.55 -16.80
N MET A 130 -5.73 -5.56 -16.57
CA MET A 130 -4.96 -5.45 -15.32
C MET A 130 -5.86 -5.14 -14.11
N ARG A 131 -6.87 -4.27 -14.28
CA ARG A 131 -7.88 -4.00 -13.24
C ARG A 131 -8.74 -5.23 -12.94
N CYS A 132 -9.11 -6.02 -13.95
CA CYS A 132 -9.80 -7.30 -13.72
C CYS A 132 -8.97 -8.23 -12.85
N TYR A 133 -7.67 -8.34 -13.10
CA TYR A 133 -6.75 -9.11 -12.26
C TYR A 133 -6.64 -8.57 -10.83
N PHE A 134 -6.62 -7.25 -10.65
CA PHE A 134 -6.62 -6.64 -9.31
C PHE A 134 -7.87 -7.05 -8.49
N TYR A 135 -9.07 -7.03 -9.09
CA TYR A 135 -10.29 -7.49 -8.42
C TYR A 135 -10.27 -8.99 -8.12
N TYR A 136 -9.75 -9.80 -9.04
CA TYR A 136 -9.53 -11.23 -8.79
C TYR A 136 -8.61 -11.46 -7.58
N MET A 137 -7.52 -10.71 -7.47
CA MET A 137 -6.60 -10.81 -6.35
C MET A 137 -7.27 -10.42 -5.02
N LEU A 138 -8.09 -9.37 -5.01
CA LEU A 138 -8.88 -8.99 -3.84
C LEU A 138 -9.85 -10.10 -3.43
N LEU A 139 -10.56 -10.70 -4.39
CA LEU A 139 -11.43 -11.84 -4.15
C LEU A 139 -10.66 -13.04 -3.60
N SER A 140 -9.46 -13.31 -4.13
CA SER A 140 -8.57 -14.38 -3.65
C SER A 140 -8.21 -14.21 -2.18
N ILE A 141 -7.85 -12.99 -1.77
CA ILE A 141 -7.54 -12.67 -0.37
C ILE A 141 -8.74 -12.95 0.54
N LEU A 142 -9.95 -12.56 0.11
CA LEU A 142 -11.18 -12.79 0.87
C LEU A 142 -11.51 -14.28 0.98
N VAL A 143 -11.37 -15.02 -0.11
CA VAL A 143 -11.61 -16.48 -0.14
C VAL A 143 -10.60 -17.20 0.75
N ASN A 144 -9.32 -16.88 0.65
CA ASN A 144 -8.27 -17.44 1.50
C ASN A 144 -8.49 -17.11 2.98
N ALA A 145 -8.87 -15.88 3.31
CA ALA A 145 -9.20 -15.48 4.67
C ALA A 145 -10.40 -16.27 5.20
N ALA A 146 -11.47 -16.41 4.41
CA ALA A 146 -12.65 -17.17 4.79
C ALA A 146 -12.34 -18.66 5.03
N TYR A 147 -11.60 -19.31 4.13
CA TYR A 147 -11.18 -20.71 4.29
C TYR A 147 -10.27 -20.90 5.51
N THR A 148 -9.36 -19.96 5.77
CA THR A 148 -8.46 -20.09 6.90
C THR A 148 -9.20 -19.87 8.23
N VAL A 149 -10.18 -18.97 8.27
CA VAL A 149 -11.07 -18.81 9.44
C VAL A 149 -11.92 -20.07 9.63
N ASP A 150 -12.50 -20.63 8.57
CA ASP A 150 -13.26 -21.88 8.64
C ASP A 150 -12.41 -23.04 9.15
N ALA A 151 -11.18 -23.16 8.63
CA ALA A 151 -10.20 -24.12 9.11
C ALA A 151 -9.86 -23.89 10.59
N LEU A 152 -9.69 -22.63 11.02
CA LEU A 152 -9.45 -22.33 12.43
C LEU A 152 -10.64 -22.71 13.32
N VAL A 153 -11.88 -22.58 12.85
CA VAL A 153 -13.05 -22.97 13.63
C VAL A 153 -13.18 -24.48 13.73
N HIS A 154 -12.89 -25.22 12.65
CA HIS A 154 -13.12 -26.67 12.58
C HIS A 154 -11.93 -27.53 13.02
N PHE A 155 -10.68 -27.07 12.85
CA PHE A 155 -9.46 -27.81 13.24
C PHE A 155 -8.96 -27.48 14.65
N LEU A 156 -9.60 -26.57 15.38
CA LEU A 156 -9.24 -26.24 16.76
C LEU A 156 -10.09 -26.91 17.86
N PRO A 157 -10.72 -28.11 17.72
CA PRO A 157 -11.23 -28.79 18.89
C PRO A 157 -10.02 -29.25 19.70
N CYS A 158 -9.67 -28.50 20.76
CA CYS A 158 -8.88 -29.05 21.85
C CYS A 158 -9.70 -30.21 22.40
N ALA A 159 -9.32 -31.43 22.02
CA ALA A 159 -10.00 -32.64 22.43
C ALA A 159 -9.73 -32.88 23.92
N THR A 160 -10.39 -32.10 24.78
CA THR A 160 -10.57 -32.44 26.19
C THR A 160 -11.60 -33.56 26.35
N THR A 161 -12.28 -33.99 25.28
CA THR A 161 -13.55 -34.72 25.40
C THR A 161 -13.50 -36.23 25.22
N LYS A 162 -12.36 -36.87 24.96
CA LYS A 162 -12.31 -38.36 24.85
C LYS A 162 -11.11 -39.06 25.49
N LEU A 163 -10.43 -38.45 26.46
CA LEU A 163 -9.48 -39.17 27.32
C LEU A 163 -10.15 -39.86 28.52
N HIS A 164 -11.48 -39.99 28.54
CA HIS A 164 -12.21 -40.58 29.66
C HIS A 164 -12.02 -42.10 29.80
N ASP A 165 -11.51 -42.80 28.79
CA ASP A 165 -11.26 -44.26 28.85
C ASP A 165 -9.79 -44.64 29.09
N ALA A 166 -8.88 -43.67 29.22
CA ALA A 166 -7.47 -43.95 29.50
C ALA A 166 -7.19 -44.02 31.01
N ALA A 167 -7.92 -44.87 31.73
CA ALA A 167 -7.76 -45.10 33.18
C ALA A 167 -6.36 -45.64 33.60
N ALA A 168 -5.42 -45.83 32.66
CA ALA A 168 -4.15 -46.52 32.91
C ALA A 168 -2.87 -45.68 32.71
N LEU A 169 -2.93 -44.47 32.14
CA LEU A 169 -1.73 -43.64 31.95
C LEU A 169 -1.82 -42.35 32.77
N LYS A 170 -1.16 -42.36 33.94
CA LYS A 170 -0.83 -41.19 34.77
C LYS A 170 0.20 -40.29 34.06
N ILE A 171 -0.09 -39.84 32.84
CA ILE A 171 0.68 -38.77 32.22
C ILE A 171 0.09 -37.45 32.73
N GLU A 172 0.92 -36.64 33.39
CA GLU A 172 0.54 -35.32 33.87
C GLU A 172 -0.12 -34.50 32.75
N PRO A 173 -1.32 -33.92 32.99
CA PRO A 173 -2.01 -33.14 31.98
C PRO A 173 -1.25 -31.85 31.70
N ASN A 174 -0.37 -31.89 30.68
CA ASN A 174 0.36 -30.73 30.20
C ASN A 174 -0.62 -29.77 29.49
N ILE A 175 -1.12 -28.79 30.25
CA ILE A 175 -1.96 -27.66 29.83
C ILE A 175 -1.43 -26.88 28.61
N PHE A 176 -0.15 -27.04 28.24
CA PHE A 176 0.49 -26.32 27.13
C PHE A 176 0.29 -26.96 25.74
N GLN A 177 -0.09 -28.24 25.65
CA GLN A 177 -0.14 -28.94 24.35
C GLN A 177 -1.24 -28.41 23.41
N CYS A 178 -2.29 -27.85 23.97
CA CYS A 178 -3.43 -27.31 23.22
C CYS A 178 -3.20 -25.87 22.73
N GLY A 179 -2.39 -25.07 23.42
CA GLY A 179 -2.18 -23.66 23.09
C GLY A 179 -1.19 -23.44 21.93
N HIS A 180 -0.14 -24.26 21.88
CA HIS A 180 0.94 -24.11 20.91
C HIS A 180 0.49 -24.21 19.43
N PRO A 181 -0.25 -25.26 18.98
CA PRO A 181 -0.66 -25.35 17.58
C PRO A 181 -1.59 -24.20 17.18
N ARG A 182 -2.45 -23.72 18.09
CA ARG A 182 -3.36 -22.59 17.85
C ARG A 182 -2.59 -21.30 17.59
N ALA A 183 -1.61 -21.02 18.44
CA ALA A 183 -0.76 -19.84 18.28
C ALA A 183 0.00 -19.90 16.94
N LEU A 184 0.54 -21.07 16.58
CA LEU A 184 1.24 -21.26 15.31
C LEU A 184 0.33 -21.00 14.11
N THR A 185 -0.87 -21.62 14.07
CA THR A 185 -1.81 -21.41 12.96
C THR A 185 -2.26 -19.96 12.84
N LEU A 186 -2.49 -19.27 13.97
CA LEU A 186 -2.86 -17.86 13.97
C LEU A 186 -1.73 -16.95 13.44
N VAL A 187 -0.49 -17.21 13.85
CA VAL A 187 0.68 -16.49 13.32
C VAL A 187 0.83 -16.74 11.81
N THR A 188 0.69 -18.00 11.37
CA THR A 188 0.72 -18.34 9.94
C THR A 188 -0.39 -17.64 9.16
N LEU A 189 -1.63 -17.58 9.69
CA LEU A 189 -2.72 -16.83 9.07
C LEU A 189 -2.35 -15.36 8.89
N ILE A 190 -1.90 -14.69 9.96
CA ILE A 190 -1.53 -13.26 9.91
C ILE A 190 -0.43 -13.04 8.87
N PHE A 191 0.57 -13.93 8.83
CA PHE A 191 1.65 -13.85 7.87
C PHE A 191 1.15 -14.03 6.43
N VAL A 192 0.35 -15.06 6.15
CA VAL A 192 -0.17 -15.33 4.80
C VAL A 192 -1.07 -14.20 4.31
N VAL A 193 -2.03 -13.74 5.12
CA VAL A 193 -2.94 -12.64 4.75
C VAL A 193 -2.17 -11.33 4.61
N GLY A 194 -1.25 -11.04 5.53
CA GLY A 194 -0.40 -9.84 5.46
C GLY A 194 0.49 -9.84 4.22
N PHE A 195 1.07 -10.99 3.88
CA PHE A 195 1.86 -11.18 2.68
C PHE A 195 1.04 -10.96 1.41
N GLN A 196 -0.16 -11.54 1.31
CA GLN A 196 -1.03 -11.32 0.15
C GLN A 196 -1.49 -9.85 0.02
N LEU A 197 -1.81 -9.18 1.13
CA LEU A 197 -2.10 -7.75 1.15
C LEU A 197 -0.89 -6.90 0.72
N SER A 198 0.33 -7.31 1.06
CA SER A 198 1.54 -6.61 0.62
C SER A 198 1.73 -6.65 -0.90
N MET A 199 1.30 -7.74 -1.56
CA MET A 199 1.34 -7.86 -3.02
C MET A 199 0.27 -7.02 -3.72
N LEU A 200 -0.79 -6.62 -3.01
CA LEU A 200 -1.86 -5.77 -3.53
C LEU A 200 -1.37 -4.37 -3.88
N TYR A 201 -0.44 -3.83 -3.10
CA TYR A 201 0.05 -2.48 -3.31
C TYR A 201 0.81 -2.30 -4.64
N PRO A 202 1.84 -3.12 -4.98
CA PRO A 202 2.54 -3.01 -6.27
C PRO A 202 1.62 -3.13 -7.49
N VAL A 203 0.63 -4.02 -7.43
CA VAL A 203 -0.34 -4.23 -8.51
C VAL A 203 -1.23 -2.99 -8.66
N HIS A 204 -1.71 -2.42 -7.56
CA HIS A 204 -2.49 -1.18 -7.58
C HIS A 204 -1.70 -0.01 -8.16
N THR A 205 -0.45 0.18 -7.72
CA THR A 205 0.41 1.25 -8.26
C THR A 205 0.66 1.09 -9.75
N PHE A 206 0.83 -0.15 -10.23
CA PHE A 206 0.99 -0.43 -11.65
C PHE A 206 -0.29 -0.13 -12.46
N CYS A 207 -1.47 -0.40 -11.92
CA CYS A 207 -2.74 -0.01 -12.56
C CYS A 207 -2.86 1.51 -12.68
N GLU A 208 -2.45 2.27 -11.66
CA GLU A 208 -2.43 3.74 -11.73
C GLU A 208 -1.43 4.21 -12.79
N ASP A 209 -0.22 3.65 -12.86
CA ASP A 209 0.77 3.99 -13.90
C ASP A 209 0.22 3.75 -15.31
N LEU A 210 -0.49 2.62 -15.54
CA LEU A 210 -1.15 2.34 -16.82
C LEU A 210 -2.26 3.33 -17.16
N LYS A 211 -3.02 3.75 -16.14
CA LYS A 211 -4.06 4.77 -16.29
C LYS A 211 -3.44 6.09 -16.73
N TRP A 212 -2.38 6.51 -16.05
CA TRP A 212 -1.62 7.70 -16.43
C TRP A 212 -1.13 7.57 -17.87
N ASP A 213 -0.51 6.46 -18.27
CA ASP A 213 -0.01 6.24 -19.64
C ASP A 213 -1.13 6.30 -20.71
N SER A 214 -2.34 5.86 -20.38
CA SER A 214 -3.47 5.83 -21.33
C SER A 214 -4.12 7.19 -21.61
N GLU A 215 -3.95 8.17 -20.73
CA GLU A 215 -4.53 9.51 -20.91
C GLU A 215 -3.74 10.30 -21.97
N ASP A 216 -4.43 10.74 -23.02
CA ASP A 216 -3.84 11.58 -24.06
C ASP A 216 -3.18 12.82 -23.43
N PRO A 217 -1.96 13.20 -23.86
CA PRO A 217 -1.24 14.31 -23.26
C PRO A 217 -2.04 15.62 -23.32
N GLU A 218 -2.83 15.81 -24.37
CA GLU A 218 -3.71 16.97 -24.53
C GLU A 218 -4.84 16.99 -23.48
N GLN A 219 -5.42 15.82 -23.17
CA GLN A 219 -6.43 15.72 -22.10
C GLN A 219 -5.82 16.00 -20.73
N ARG A 220 -4.57 15.57 -20.47
CA ARG A 220 -3.87 15.87 -19.22
C ARG A 220 -3.66 17.37 -19.05
N VAL A 221 -3.26 18.07 -20.11
CA VAL A 221 -3.12 19.54 -20.07
C VAL A 221 -4.47 20.20 -19.78
N LYS A 222 -5.54 19.77 -20.46
CA LYS A 222 -6.89 20.32 -20.24
C LYS A 222 -7.42 20.06 -18.82
N GLN A 223 -7.24 18.84 -18.29
CA GLN A 223 -7.66 18.51 -16.92
C GLN A 223 -6.80 19.20 -15.85
N GLY A 224 -5.49 19.33 -16.11
CA GLY A 224 -4.58 20.06 -15.24
C GLY A 224 -4.95 21.54 -15.15
N LEU A 225 -5.26 22.17 -16.30
CA LEU A 225 -5.77 23.53 -16.34
C LEU A 225 -7.10 23.66 -15.58
N SER A 226 -8.06 22.76 -15.79
CA SER A 226 -9.39 22.89 -15.17
C SER A 226 -9.40 22.68 -13.65
N ARG A 227 -8.44 21.94 -13.10
CA ARG A 227 -8.28 21.76 -11.64
C ARG A 227 -7.55 22.89 -10.95
N LEU A 228 -6.85 23.77 -11.67
CA LEU A 228 -6.21 24.91 -11.06
C LEU A 228 -7.28 25.92 -10.63
N PRO A 229 -7.32 26.33 -9.34
CA PRO A 229 -8.22 27.41 -8.94
C PRO A 229 -7.94 28.62 -9.81
N SER A 230 -8.99 29.30 -10.28
CA SER A 230 -8.91 30.39 -11.27
C SER A 230 -7.84 31.43 -10.96
N ARG A 231 -7.57 31.72 -9.67
CA ARG A 231 -6.45 32.56 -9.23
C ARG A 231 -5.06 32.03 -9.60
N ARG A 232 -4.80 30.72 -9.47
CA ARG A 232 -3.52 30.10 -9.85
C ARG A 232 -3.36 30.05 -11.36
N LEU A 233 -4.46 29.91 -12.10
CA LEU A 233 -4.48 29.97 -13.56
C LEU A 233 -4.10 31.38 -14.06
N ALA A 234 -4.63 32.43 -13.42
CA ALA A 234 -4.25 33.81 -13.70
C ALA A 234 -2.76 34.07 -13.40
N ILE A 235 -2.26 33.56 -12.27
CA ILE A 235 -0.84 33.68 -11.91
C ILE A 235 0.04 32.92 -12.92
N ALA A 236 -0.31 31.67 -13.28
CA ALA A 236 0.43 30.88 -14.26
C ALA A 236 0.43 31.53 -15.65
N ALA A 237 -0.70 32.09 -16.10
CA ALA A 237 -0.79 32.84 -17.34
C ALA A 237 0.06 34.12 -17.29
N GLN A 238 0.08 34.81 -16.15
CA GLN A 238 0.94 35.97 -15.93
C GLN A 238 2.43 35.58 -16.01
N TRP A 239 2.84 34.49 -15.37
CA TRP A 239 4.21 33.97 -15.47
C TRP A 239 4.57 33.53 -16.90
N ALA A 240 3.64 32.93 -17.64
CA ALA A 240 3.84 32.58 -19.05
C ALA A 240 4.06 33.82 -19.92
N MET A 241 3.26 34.89 -19.73
CA MET A 241 3.48 36.17 -20.42
C MET A 241 4.82 36.82 -20.07
N LEU A 242 5.26 36.74 -18.81
CA LEU A 242 6.58 37.23 -18.42
C LEU A 242 7.72 36.39 -19.02
N ARG A 243 7.47 35.11 -19.32
CA ARG A 243 8.42 34.18 -19.93
C ARG A 243 8.75 34.59 -21.37
N ASP A 244 7.73 34.93 -22.15
CA ASP A 244 7.89 35.32 -23.56
C ASP A 244 8.35 36.79 -23.75
N GLY A 245 8.36 37.58 -22.67
CA GLY A 245 8.67 39.01 -22.66
C GLY A 245 10.15 39.35 -22.40
N PRO A 246 10.45 40.54 -21.83
CA PRO A 246 11.81 41.08 -21.69
C PRO A 246 12.72 40.30 -20.73
N LEU A 247 12.22 39.24 -20.06
CA LEU A 247 13.02 38.31 -19.28
C LEU A 247 13.53 37.10 -20.06
N ASN A 248 13.27 37.01 -21.37
CA ASN A 248 13.78 35.92 -22.22
C ASN A 248 15.31 35.76 -22.13
N HIS A 249 16.03 36.82 -21.76
CA HIS A 249 17.49 36.87 -21.69
C HIS A 249 18.06 36.38 -20.35
N ILE A 250 17.21 36.19 -19.33
CA ILE A 250 17.59 35.81 -17.95
C ILE A 250 17.29 34.33 -17.66
N HIS A 251 16.82 33.58 -18.67
CA HIS A 251 16.42 32.18 -18.52
C HIS A 251 17.60 31.20 -18.43
N GLY A 252 18.41 31.34 -17.37
CA GLY A 252 19.01 30.16 -16.74
C GLY A 252 17.89 29.34 -16.13
N ARG A 253 17.77 28.06 -16.51
CA ARG A 253 16.78 27.09 -16.00
C ARG A 253 16.56 27.30 -14.49
N MET A 254 15.37 27.74 -14.09
CA MET A 254 15.07 27.91 -12.68
C MET A 254 15.07 26.55 -11.98
N PRO A 255 15.82 26.40 -10.87
CA PRO A 255 15.81 25.17 -10.08
C PRO A 255 14.41 25.00 -9.46
N GLY A 256 13.65 24.01 -9.95
CA GLY A 256 12.31 23.73 -9.43
C GLY A 256 11.27 23.25 -10.44
N GLU A 257 11.51 23.33 -11.75
CA GLU A 257 10.67 22.58 -12.71
C GLU A 257 10.91 21.08 -12.50
N TYR A 258 9.85 20.30 -12.41
CA TYR A 258 9.86 18.89 -11.94
C TYR A 258 10.75 17.94 -12.78
N GLY A 259 11.20 18.37 -13.98
CA GLY A 259 12.22 17.66 -14.78
C GLY A 259 13.67 18.01 -14.40
N SER A 260 13.90 19.14 -13.73
CA SER A 260 15.23 19.63 -13.38
C SER A 260 15.87 18.79 -12.28
N MET A 261 15.15 18.22 -11.30
CA MET A 261 15.82 17.43 -10.25
C MET A 261 16.43 16.13 -10.78
N TYR A 262 15.82 15.50 -11.79
CA TYR A 262 16.38 14.30 -12.42
C TYR A 262 17.57 14.65 -13.32
N GLU A 263 17.48 15.73 -14.09
CA GLU A 263 18.62 16.23 -14.90
C GLU A 263 19.77 16.76 -14.03
N THR A 264 19.47 17.47 -12.92
CA THR A 264 20.47 17.96 -11.96
C THR A 264 21.12 16.79 -11.23
N ALA A 265 20.36 15.75 -10.83
CA ALA A 265 20.94 14.55 -10.25
C ALA A 265 21.82 13.79 -11.26
N ASN A 266 21.41 13.71 -12.54
CA ASN A 266 22.22 13.08 -13.60
C ASN A 266 23.47 13.92 -13.94
N ALA A 267 23.38 15.25 -13.89
CA ALA A 267 24.51 16.17 -14.05
C ALA A 267 25.47 16.13 -12.84
N ILE A 268 24.96 15.98 -11.61
CA ILE A 268 25.80 15.80 -10.40
C ILE A 268 26.51 14.45 -10.43
N GLY A 269 25.84 13.39 -10.91
CA GLY A 269 26.46 12.08 -11.10
C GLY A 269 27.61 12.08 -12.10
N ASN A 270 27.58 12.97 -13.09
CA ASN A 270 28.60 13.09 -14.12
C ASN A 270 29.67 14.19 -13.85
N THR A 271 29.46 15.07 -12.86
CA THR A 271 30.38 16.19 -12.54
C THR A 271 31.36 15.91 -11.39
N GLN A 272 31.44 14.67 -10.89
CA GLN A 272 32.49 14.30 -9.92
C GLN A 272 33.93 14.50 -10.45
N SER A 273 34.14 14.75 -11.75
CA SER A 273 35.45 15.13 -12.30
C SER A 273 35.70 16.64 -12.41
N ILE A 274 34.70 17.51 -12.20
CA ILE A 274 34.83 18.97 -12.44
C ILE A 274 34.82 19.79 -11.14
N ALA A 275 34.41 19.19 -10.01
CA ALA A 275 34.23 19.90 -8.74
C ALA A 275 35.52 20.42 -8.05
N TYR A 276 36.71 20.20 -8.60
CA TYR A 276 37.94 20.73 -7.99
C TYR A 276 38.30 22.17 -8.42
N ASN A 277 37.67 22.73 -9.47
CA ASN A 277 38.11 24.03 -10.02
C ASN A 277 37.11 25.19 -9.91
N SER A 278 35.91 24.98 -9.36
CA SER A 278 34.84 26.01 -9.35
C SER A 278 34.59 26.65 -7.98
N GLN A 279 35.63 26.76 -7.14
CA GLN A 279 35.52 27.39 -5.81
C GLN A 279 35.88 28.89 -5.81
N LYS A 280 36.06 29.53 -6.97
CA LYS A 280 36.68 30.87 -7.04
C LYS A 280 35.81 32.05 -7.51
N GLN A 281 34.53 31.87 -7.81
CA GLN A 281 33.69 33.02 -8.20
C GLN A 281 32.29 32.92 -7.60
N ILE A 282 32.11 33.51 -6.42
CA ILE A 282 30.80 33.94 -5.94
C ILE A 282 30.64 35.39 -6.40
N PRO A 283 29.78 35.71 -7.40
CA PRO A 283 29.50 37.08 -7.75
C PRO A 283 28.72 37.76 -6.61
N TYR A 284 29.26 38.86 -6.09
CA TYR A 284 28.60 39.74 -5.14
C TYR A 284 27.32 40.30 -5.76
N LEU A 285 26.16 40.00 -5.16
CA LEU A 285 24.90 40.67 -5.46
C LEU A 285 24.86 41.99 -4.68
N PRO A 286 24.71 43.16 -5.35
CA PRO A 286 24.57 44.42 -4.66
C PRO A 286 23.24 44.45 -3.90
N SER A 287 23.29 44.86 -2.65
CA SER A 287 22.16 45.09 -1.76
C SER A 287 21.17 46.08 -2.37
N ALA A 288 20.09 45.55 -2.94
CA ALA A 288 18.95 46.35 -3.38
C ALA A 288 18.25 46.93 -2.15
N ARG A 289 18.36 48.26 -2.01
CA ARG A 289 17.70 49.07 -1.00
C ARG A 289 16.24 49.25 -1.42
N LEU A 290 15.30 48.68 -0.66
CA LEU A 290 13.88 48.97 -0.78
C LEU A 290 13.65 50.45 -0.45
N VAL A 291 13.07 51.19 -1.40
CA VAL A 291 12.46 52.52 -1.22
C VAL A 291 10.98 52.37 -1.47
#